data_AF-A0AA38Y2A6-F1
#
_entry.id   AF-A0AA38Y2A6-F1
#
_cell.length_a   1.000
_cell.length_b   1.000
_cell.length_c   1.000
_cell.angle_alpha   90.00
_cell.angle_beta   90.00
_cell.angle_gamma   90.00
#
_symmetry.space_group_name_H-M   'P 1'
#
loop_
_entity.id
_entity.type
_entity.pdbx_description
1 polymer ?
#
loop_
_entity_poly.entity_id
_entity_poly.type
_entity_poly.pdbx_seq_one_letter_code
_entity_poly.pdbx_strand_id
1 'polypeptide(L)'
;MLMLDARTLAAQLRQPHGEAALAVGESMNRSNAALNQAAIALLADELARVLHRGGRLCLAFGDAGFMRSLPFADDFELHELDAVELALRVSGFSVTAWRTHRECTAGNDGQQREKHFHLLLARRR
;
A
#
# COMPACT_ATOMS: atom_id res chain seq x y z
N MET A 1 -9.17 -21.08 -16.86
CA MET A 1 -9.52 -20.83 -15.45
C MET A 1 -11.00 -21.13 -15.29
N LEU A 2 -11.38 -22.13 -14.49
CA LEU A 2 -12.79 -22.44 -14.24
C LEU A 2 -13.39 -21.27 -13.46
N MET A 3 -14.39 -20.58 -14.03
CA MET A 3 -15.12 -19.55 -13.30
C MET A 3 -15.89 -20.21 -12.16
N LEU A 4 -15.66 -19.74 -10.93
CA LEU A 4 -16.47 -20.10 -9.78
C LEU A 4 -17.92 -19.65 -10.02
N ASP A 5 -18.89 -20.44 -9.59
CA ASP A 5 -20.27 -20.00 -9.59
C ASP A 5 -20.47 -18.87 -8.57
N ALA A 6 -21.54 -18.08 -8.75
CA ALA A 6 -21.81 -16.91 -7.93
C ALA A 6 -21.96 -17.22 -6.43
N ARG A 7 -22.48 -18.39 -6.06
CA ARG A 7 -22.64 -18.79 -4.65
C ARG A 7 -21.28 -19.10 -4.04
N THR A 8 -20.42 -19.83 -4.75
CA THR A 8 -19.06 -20.14 -4.30
C THR A 8 -18.20 -18.89 -4.20
N LEU A 9 -18.27 -17.98 -5.17
CA LEU A 9 -17.59 -16.68 -5.10
C LEU A 9 -18.08 -15.85 -3.89
N ALA A 10 -19.40 -15.75 -3.67
CA ALA A 10 -19.95 -15.01 -2.54
C ALA A 10 -19.52 -15.59 -1.17
N ALA A 11 -19.37 -16.91 -1.07
CA ALA A 11 -18.86 -17.55 0.14
C ALA A 11 -17.40 -17.17 0.41
N GLN A 12 -16.55 -17.16 -0.63
CA GLN A 12 -15.16 -16.73 -0.53
C GLN A 12 -15.02 -15.24 -0.18
N LEU A 13 -15.86 -14.37 -0.77
CA LEU A 13 -15.91 -12.94 -0.45
C LEU A 13 -16.33 -12.66 1.00
N ARG A 14 -17.21 -13.50 1.56
CA ARG A 14 -17.65 -13.38 2.96
C ARG A 14 -16.57 -13.86 3.93
N GLN A 15 -15.95 -15.00 3.63
CA GLN A 15 -14.95 -15.62 4.48
C GLN A 15 -14.03 -16.49 3.61
N PRO A 16 -12.80 -16.04 3.31
CA PRO A 16 -11.86 -16.81 2.51
C PRO A 16 -11.56 -18.17 3.16
N HIS A 17 -11.63 -19.27 2.39
CA HIS A 17 -11.38 -20.62 2.90
C HIS A 17 -10.97 -21.63 1.81
N GLY A 18 -10.23 -22.68 2.20
CA GLY A 18 -9.83 -23.76 1.30
C GLY A 18 -8.93 -23.31 0.15
N GLU A 19 -8.76 -24.18 -0.86
CA GLU A 19 -7.83 -23.92 -1.97
C GLU A 19 -8.25 -22.75 -2.87
N ALA A 20 -9.54 -22.41 -2.92
CA ALA A 20 -10.05 -21.32 -3.75
C ALA A 20 -9.77 -19.92 -3.17
N ALA A 21 -9.39 -19.81 -1.90
CA ALA A 21 -9.19 -18.53 -1.22
C ALA A 21 -8.11 -17.67 -1.89
N LEU A 22 -6.97 -18.28 -2.23
CA LEU A 22 -5.84 -17.58 -2.85
C LEU A 22 -6.22 -17.05 -4.24
N ALA A 23 -6.80 -17.91 -5.08
CA ALA A 23 -7.19 -17.52 -6.44
C ALA A 23 -8.26 -16.40 -6.46
N VAL A 24 -9.21 -16.43 -5.52
CA VAL A 24 -10.20 -15.34 -5.37
C VAL A 24 -9.53 -14.07 -4.86
N GLY A 25 -8.62 -14.18 -3.87
CA GLY A 25 -7.84 -13.06 -3.36
C GLY A 25 -7.02 -12.37 -4.45
N GLU A 26 -6.26 -13.13 -5.23
CA GLU A 26 -5.51 -12.61 -6.37
C GLU A 26 -6.41 -11.92 -7.40
N SER A 27 -7.57 -12.53 -7.72
CA SER A 27 -8.51 -11.96 -8.68
C SER A 27 -9.11 -10.65 -8.18
N MET A 28 -9.45 -10.56 -6.89
CA MET A 28 -9.91 -9.34 -6.26
C MET A 28 -8.83 -8.28 -6.28
N ASN A 29 -7.60 -8.64 -5.91
CA ASN A 29 -6.50 -7.70 -5.87
C ASN A 29 -6.20 -7.13 -7.27
N ARG A 30 -6.07 -7.99 -8.30
CA ARG A 30 -5.90 -7.54 -9.69
C ARG A 30 -7.03 -6.61 -10.15
N SER A 31 -8.27 -6.93 -9.79
CA SER A 31 -9.43 -6.11 -10.19
C SER A 31 -9.50 -4.77 -9.45
N ASN A 32 -9.04 -4.74 -8.19
CA ASN A 32 -9.03 -3.54 -7.35
C ASN A 32 -7.77 -2.70 -7.52
N ALA A 33 -6.71 -3.21 -8.15
CA ALA A 33 -5.43 -2.53 -8.28
C ALA A 33 -5.56 -1.12 -8.89
N ALA A 34 -6.28 -0.98 -9.99
CA ALA A 34 -6.52 0.33 -10.62
C ALA A 34 -7.29 1.30 -9.72
N LEU A 35 -8.24 0.80 -8.93
CA LEU A 35 -8.96 1.61 -7.94
C LEU A 35 -8.04 2.04 -6.79
N ASN A 36 -7.17 1.15 -6.31
CA ASN A 36 -6.20 1.45 -5.27
C ASN A 36 -5.18 2.49 -5.75
N GLN A 37 -4.68 2.36 -6.99
CA GLN A 37 -3.80 3.37 -7.62
C GLN A 37 -4.49 4.73 -7.68
N ALA A 38 -5.73 4.77 -8.19
CA ALA A 38 -6.51 5.99 -8.25
C ALA A 38 -6.76 6.57 -6.85
N ALA A 39 -7.06 5.73 -5.86
CA ALA A 39 -7.27 6.16 -4.48
C ALA A 39 -6.01 6.75 -3.85
N ILE A 40 -4.82 6.21 -4.14
CA ILE A 40 -3.53 6.74 -3.64
C ILE A 40 -3.19 8.07 -4.32
N ALA A 41 -3.41 8.19 -5.64
CA ALA A 41 -3.23 9.46 -6.35
C ALA A 41 -4.21 10.54 -5.84
N LEU A 42 -5.48 10.18 -5.71
CA LEU A 42 -6.51 11.05 -5.14
C LEU A 42 -6.22 11.39 -3.68
N LEU A 43 -5.60 10.49 -2.91
CA LEU A 43 -5.19 10.76 -1.54
C LEU A 43 -4.15 11.89 -1.50
N ALA A 44 -3.17 11.88 -2.40
CA ALA A 44 -2.18 12.96 -2.46
C ALA A 44 -2.83 14.30 -2.84
N ASP A 45 -3.76 14.32 -3.80
CA ASP A 45 -4.51 15.52 -4.19
C ASP A 45 -5.42 16.03 -3.07
N GLU A 46 -6.09 15.10 -2.37
CA GLU A 46 -6.99 15.41 -1.26
C GLU A 46 -6.20 15.93 -0.06
N LEU A 47 -5.05 15.33 0.26
CA LEU A 47 -4.11 15.86 1.25
C LEU A 47 -3.68 17.28 0.89
N ALA A 48 -3.44 17.55 -0.39
CA ALA A 48 -3.10 18.88 -0.90
C ALA A 48 -4.27 19.88 -0.81
N ARG A 49 -5.51 19.40 -0.90
CA ARG A 49 -6.73 20.20 -0.75
C ARG A 49 -6.99 20.59 0.70
N VAL A 50 -6.79 19.67 1.65
CA VAL A 50 -7.08 19.91 3.07
C VAL A 50 -5.95 20.61 3.82
N LEU A 51 -4.70 20.44 3.38
CA LEU A 51 -3.54 21.05 4.02
C LEU A 51 -3.30 22.47 3.51
N HIS A 52 -3.17 23.43 4.42
CA HIS A 52 -2.85 24.81 4.04
C HIS A 52 -1.49 24.91 3.31
N ARG A 53 -1.32 25.93 2.47
CA ARG A 53 -0.03 26.25 1.83
C ARG A 53 1.06 26.41 2.88
N GLY A 54 2.21 25.78 2.68
CA GLY A 54 3.30 25.72 3.66
C GLY A 54 3.12 24.70 4.79
N GLY A 55 1.97 24.04 4.89
CA GLY A 55 1.71 22.96 5.85
C GLY A 55 2.59 21.74 5.58
N ARG A 56 2.82 20.93 6.61
CA ARG A 56 3.70 19.76 6.55
C ARG A 56 2.92 18.46 6.53
N LEU A 57 3.33 17.53 5.67
CA LEU A 57 2.88 16.15 5.58
C LEU A 57 4.03 15.24 6.01
N CYS A 58 3.79 14.35 6.96
CA CYS A 58 4.69 13.24 7.28
C CYS A 58 4.04 11.94 6.81
N LEU A 59 4.69 11.22 5.91
CA LEU A 59 4.19 9.97 5.34
C LEU A 59 5.12 8.83 5.71
N ALA A 60 4.57 7.78 6.32
CA ALA A 60 5.27 6.53 6.59
C ALA A 60 4.71 5.43 5.67
N PHE A 61 5.58 4.66 5.02
CA PHE A 61 5.17 3.55 4.17
C PHE A 61 6.23 2.45 4.14
N GLY A 62 5.79 1.20 3.98
CA GLY A 62 6.68 0.04 3.94
C GLY A 62 7.63 0.11 2.75
N ASP A 63 8.88 -0.29 2.98
CA ASP A 63 9.86 -0.42 1.91
C ASP A 63 9.44 -1.53 0.94
N ALA A 64 9.39 -1.26 -0.35
CA ALA A 64 8.89 -2.22 -1.33
C ALA A 64 9.73 -3.51 -1.35
N GLY A 65 11.05 -3.42 -1.19
CA GLY A 65 11.93 -4.59 -1.10
C GLY A 65 11.59 -5.48 0.11
N PHE A 66 11.44 -4.87 1.29
CA PHE A 66 10.98 -5.58 2.49
C PHE A 66 9.57 -6.14 2.33
N MET A 67 8.63 -5.35 1.80
CA MET A 67 7.25 -5.78 1.62
C MET A 67 7.17 -7.02 0.75
N ARG A 68 7.92 -7.10 -0.37
CA ARG A 68 8.02 -8.31 -1.22
C ARG A 68 8.44 -9.58 -0.47
N SER A 69 9.11 -9.46 0.67
CA SER A 69 9.49 -10.64 1.49
C SER A 69 8.32 -11.22 2.30
N LEU A 70 7.20 -10.50 2.40
CA LEU A 70 6.05 -10.92 3.17
C LEU A 70 5.19 -11.90 2.35
N PRO A 71 4.65 -12.97 2.99
CA PRO A 71 3.97 -14.06 2.29
C PRO A 71 2.62 -13.68 1.65
N PHE A 72 2.19 -12.43 1.81
CA PHE A 72 0.97 -11.88 1.24
C PHE A 72 1.22 -10.72 0.28
N ALA A 73 2.48 -10.29 0.09
CA ALA A 73 2.78 -9.07 -0.65
C ALA A 73 2.74 -9.21 -2.17
N ASP A 74 2.73 -10.45 -2.68
CA ASP A 74 2.54 -10.73 -4.10
C ASP A 74 1.19 -10.22 -4.61
N ASP A 75 0.22 -10.11 -3.69
CA ASP A 75 -1.09 -9.51 -3.91
C ASP A 75 -1.12 -8.01 -3.60
N PHE A 76 0.01 -7.30 -3.61
CA PHE A 76 0.01 -5.84 -3.45
C PHE A 76 0.83 -5.20 -4.55
N GLU A 77 0.31 -4.10 -5.08
CA GLU A 77 1.16 -3.19 -5.83
C GLU A 77 2.03 -2.41 -4.85
N LEU A 78 3.34 -2.52 -5.02
CA LEU A 78 4.30 -1.93 -4.10
C LEU A 78 4.90 -0.69 -4.74
N HIS A 79 4.85 0.42 -4.00
CA HIS A 79 5.38 1.69 -4.45
C HIS A 79 6.80 1.88 -3.92
N GLU A 80 7.74 2.01 -4.85
CA GLU A 80 9.09 2.45 -4.54
C GLU A 80 9.08 3.94 -4.11
N LEU A 81 10.12 4.34 -3.37
CA LEU A 81 10.28 5.70 -2.87
C LEU A 81 10.07 6.77 -3.96
N ASP A 82 10.75 6.60 -5.10
CA ASP A 82 10.71 7.56 -6.21
C ASP A 82 9.30 7.78 -6.77
N ALA A 83 8.47 6.73 -6.78
CA ALA A 83 7.09 6.80 -7.23
C ALA A 83 6.23 7.61 -6.24
N VAL A 84 6.43 7.40 -4.94
CA VAL A 84 5.76 8.17 -3.88
C VAL A 84 6.17 9.64 -3.93
N GLU A 85 7.47 9.94 -4.10
CA GLU A 85 7.96 11.31 -4.24
C GLU A 85 7.40 12.02 -5.48
N LEU A 86 7.29 11.31 -6.61
CA LEU A 86 6.67 11.83 -7.82
C LEU A 86 5.19 12.16 -7.59
N ALA A 87 4.43 11.25 -6.98
CA ALA A 87 3.02 11.47 -6.68
C ALA A 87 2.81 12.72 -5.81
N LEU A 88 3.56 12.84 -4.71
CA LEU A 88 3.54 14.03 -3.84
C LEU A 88 3.90 15.30 -4.61
N ARG A 89 4.90 15.25 -5.49
CA ARG A 89 5.32 16.40 -6.30
C ARG A 89 4.23 16.85 -7.26
N VAL A 90 3.57 15.92 -7.94
CA VAL A 90 2.48 16.21 -8.90
C VAL A 90 1.27 16.81 -8.17
N SER A 91 0.95 16.32 -6.97
CA SER A 91 -0.11 16.88 -6.12
C SER A 91 0.27 18.22 -5.46
N GLY A 92 1.47 18.76 -5.74
CA GLY A 92 1.91 20.08 -5.30
C GLY A 92 2.50 20.10 -3.89
N PHE A 93 3.23 19.05 -3.52
CA PHE A 93 4.12 19.05 -2.37
C PHE A 93 5.59 19.17 -2.80
N SER A 94 6.43 19.64 -1.89
CA SER A 94 7.88 19.51 -1.97
C SER A 94 8.35 18.57 -0.88
N VAL A 95 8.98 17.45 -1.24
CA VAL A 95 9.71 16.62 -0.28
C VAL A 95 10.89 17.42 0.27
N THR A 96 11.02 17.46 1.59
CA THR A 96 12.03 18.25 2.32
C THR A 96 12.98 17.39 3.13
N ALA A 97 12.58 16.18 3.52
CA ALA A 97 13.43 15.20 4.16
C ALA A 97 12.89 13.79 3.92
N TRP A 98 13.79 12.82 3.93
CA TRP A 98 13.50 11.40 3.89
C TRP A 98 14.43 10.65 4.82
N ARG A 99 13.92 9.61 5.47
CA ARG A 99 14.70 8.66 6.29
C ARG A 99 14.18 7.25 6.09
N THR A 100 15.06 6.27 6.13
CA THR A 100 14.70 4.85 6.26
C THR A 100 14.83 4.44 7.72
N HIS A 101 13.92 3.59 8.19
CA HIS A 101 13.98 2.98 9.50
C HIS A 101 13.89 1.46 9.41
N ARG A 102 14.51 0.80 10.40
CA ARG A 102 14.45 -0.64 10.59
C ARG A 102 14.07 -0.93 12.02
N GLU A 103 13.08 -1.79 12.21
CA GLU A 103 12.60 -2.17 13.52
C GLU A 103 12.41 -3.69 13.60
N CYS A 104 12.93 -4.31 14.65
CA CYS A 104 12.69 -5.73 14.90
C CYS A 104 11.48 -5.86 15.83
N THR A 105 10.38 -6.41 15.31
CA THR A 105 9.15 -6.61 16.08
C THR A 105 8.65 -8.03 15.88
N ALA A 106 8.03 -8.60 16.92
CA ALA A 106 7.27 -9.82 16.77
C ALA A 106 6.08 -9.58 15.84
N GLY A 107 5.91 -10.47 14.85
CA GLY A 107 4.72 -10.55 14.03
C GLY A 107 3.54 -11.13 14.80
N ASN A 108 2.35 -11.08 14.20
CA ASN A 108 1.15 -11.69 14.77
C ASN A 108 1.25 -13.22 14.89
N ASP A 109 2.21 -13.83 14.17
CA ASP A 109 2.60 -15.24 14.24
C ASP A 109 3.63 -15.54 15.34
N GLY A 110 4.03 -14.52 16.12
CA GLY A 110 5.06 -14.61 17.15
C GLY A 110 6.49 -14.64 16.61
N GLN A 111 6.68 -14.66 15.28
CA GLN A 111 8.00 -14.68 14.66
C GLN A 111 8.61 -13.28 14.67
N GLN A 112 9.89 -13.16 15.00
CA GLN A 112 10.61 -11.89 14.88
C GLN A 112 10.83 -11.56 13.40
N ARG A 113 10.46 -10.35 12.99
CA ARG A 113 10.71 -9.84 11.64
C ARG A 113 11.31 -8.45 11.73
N GLU A 114 12.38 -8.24 10.97
CA GLU A 114 12.94 -6.91 10.76
C GLU A 114 12.10 -6.18 9.71
N LYS A 115 11.33 -5.20 10.14
CA LYS A 115 10.49 -4.35 9.29
C LYS A 115 11.31 -3.19 8.75
N HIS A 116 11.23 -2.94 7.46
CA HIS A 116 11.83 -1.75 6.84
C HIS A 116 10.73 -0.82 6.32
N PHE A 117 10.86 0.48 6.60
CA PHE A 117 9.93 1.48 6.12
C PHE A 117 10.61 2.84 5.91
N HIS A 118 9.97 3.65 5.08
CA HIS A 118 10.38 5.01 4.75
C HIS A 118 9.55 6.02 5.54
N LEU A 119 10.19 7.11 5.95
CA LEU A 119 9.58 8.29 6.53
C LEU A 119 9.88 9.49 5.64
N LEU A 120 8.87 10.04 4.98
CA LEU A 120 8.94 11.22 4.12
C LEU A 120 8.33 12.43 4.81
N LEU A 121 9.05 13.55 4.83
CA LEU A 121 8.53 14.84 5.24
C LEU A 121 8.41 15.74 4.01
N ALA A 122 7.18 16.15 3.70
CA ALA A 122 6.88 17.04 2.60
C ALA A 122 6.18 18.32 3.07
N ARG A 123 6.28 19.38 2.27
CA ARG A 123 5.62 20.67 2.51
C ARG A 123 4.70 21.03 1.36
N ARG A 124 3.47 21.44 1.67
CA ARG A 124 2.51 21.92 0.66
C ARG A 124 3.04 23.20 0.00
N ARG A 125 3.08 23.21 -1.33
CA ARG A 125 3.53 24.37 -2.12
C ARG A 125 2.50 25.47 -2.18
#